data_AF-A0AAV6T6L2-F1
#
_entry.id   AF-A0AAV6T6L2-F1
#
_cell.length_a   1.000
_cell.length_b   1.000
_cell.length_c   1.000
_cell.angle_alpha   90.00
_cell.angle_beta   90.00
_cell.angle_gamma   90.00
#
_symmetry.space_group_name_H-M   'P 1'
#
loop_
_entity.id
_entity.type
_entity.pdbx_description
1 polymer ?
#
loop_
_entity_poly.entity_id
_entity_poly.type
_entity_poly.pdbx_seq_one_letter_code
_entity_poly.pdbx_strand_id
1 'polypeptide(L)'
;MSALKMAQCGITSSKTVLVFLNLIFWAAAGILCYVGAYVFITYDDYDHFFEDVYTLIPAVIIIAVGALLFIIGLIGCCATVRESYCGLATFVIILLLVFMTEVAVVVLGYIYRAKVENEVNHSINEVYDEYNGTNSNAQSRAIDYVQRQLQCCGIHNYSDWQSTHWYEESKNNSVPISCCKTNTGSCTGSLTHPEDLYQEGCEALVVKKLKEIMMYIIWTALTFASIQVCTISTSI
;
A
#
# COMPACT_ATOMS: atom_id res chain seq x y z
N MET A 1 9.77 -52.26 -10.07
CA MET A 1 8.37 -51.80 -10.24
C MET A 1 7.91 -50.85 -9.14
N SER A 2 8.31 -51.06 -7.87
CA SER A 2 8.04 -50.16 -6.73
C SER A 2 8.73 -48.79 -6.86
N ALA A 3 10.01 -48.74 -7.27
CA ALA A 3 10.73 -47.47 -7.49
C ALA A 3 10.14 -46.63 -8.64
N LEU A 4 9.66 -47.28 -9.70
CA LEU A 4 8.99 -46.61 -10.83
C LEU A 4 7.62 -46.06 -10.42
N LYS A 5 6.85 -46.79 -9.61
CA LYS A 5 5.59 -46.30 -9.00
C LYS A 5 5.82 -45.16 -8.01
N MET A 6 6.89 -45.20 -7.21
CA MET A 6 7.25 -44.11 -6.30
C MET A 6 7.69 -42.85 -7.08
N ALA A 7 8.48 -43.00 -8.15
CA ALA A 7 8.84 -41.90 -9.04
C ALA A 7 7.60 -41.31 -9.78
N GLN A 8 6.72 -42.17 -10.30
CA GLN A 8 5.47 -41.74 -10.95
C GLN A 8 4.54 -41.01 -9.96
N CYS A 9 4.46 -41.46 -8.71
CA CYS A 9 3.66 -40.82 -7.65
C CYS A 9 4.25 -39.46 -7.27
N GLY A 10 5.59 -39.36 -7.16
CA GLY A 10 6.30 -38.10 -6.92
C GLY A 10 6.10 -37.06 -8.04
N ILE A 11 6.19 -37.49 -9.30
CA ILE A 11 6.00 -36.63 -10.47
C ILE A 11 4.53 -36.17 -10.59
N THR A 12 3.56 -37.04 -10.32
CA THR A 12 2.12 -36.70 -10.35
C THR A 12 1.74 -35.77 -9.20
N SER A 13 2.33 -35.97 -8.02
CA SER A 13 2.15 -35.09 -6.85
C SER A 13 2.69 -33.68 -7.12
N SER A 14 3.91 -33.56 -7.66
CA SER A 14 4.53 -32.26 -7.99
C SER A 14 3.70 -31.45 -8.99
N LYS A 15 3.22 -32.09 -10.07
CA LYS A 15 2.35 -31.44 -11.08
C LYS A 15 1.03 -30.95 -10.48
N THR A 16 0.42 -31.74 -9.60
CA THR A 16 -0.85 -31.36 -8.94
C THR A 16 -0.65 -30.14 -8.04
N VAL A 17 0.46 -30.10 -7.28
CA VAL A 17 0.83 -28.94 -6.46
C VAL A 17 1.08 -27.70 -7.32
N LEU A 18 1.81 -27.84 -8.44
CA LEU A 18 2.11 -26.74 -9.35
C LEU A 18 0.83 -26.15 -9.98
N VAL A 19 -0.10 -26.99 -10.43
CA VAL A 19 -1.40 -26.53 -10.96
C VAL A 19 -2.20 -25.82 -9.87
N PHE A 20 -2.26 -26.38 -8.67
CA PHE A 20 -3.00 -25.79 -7.56
C PHE A 20 -2.45 -24.42 -7.15
N LEU A 21 -1.12 -24.28 -7.03
CA LEU A 21 -0.46 -23.01 -6.72
C LEU A 21 -0.73 -21.95 -7.82
N ASN A 22 -0.60 -22.34 -9.09
CA ASN A 22 -0.90 -21.43 -10.21
C ASN A 22 -2.37 -21.00 -10.24
N LEU A 23 -3.31 -21.89 -9.90
CA LEU A 23 -4.74 -21.55 -9.81
C LEU A 23 -5.02 -20.57 -8.66
N ILE A 24 -4.36 -20.72 -7.51
CA ILE A 24 -4.48 -19.76 -6.40
C ILE A 24 -3.98 -18.38 -6.84
N PHE A 25 -2.80 -18.30 -7.46
CA PHE A 25 -2.26 -17.04 -7.96
C PHE A 25 -3.16 -16.40 -9.01
N TRP A 26 -3.67 -17.21 -9.94
CA TRP A 26 -4.59 -16.75 -10.96
C TRP A 26 -5.89 -16.18 -10.36
N ALA A 27 -6.49 -16.87 -9.38
CA ALA A 27 -7.67 -16.39 -8.69
C ALA A 27 -7.40 -15.09 -7.90
N ALA A 28 -6.28 -15.04 -7.18
CA ALA A 28 -5.87 -13.83 -6.46
C ALA A 28 -5.65 -12.64 -7.41
N ALA A 29 -5.03 -12.86 -8.56
CA ALA A 29 -4.85 -11.83 -9.59
C ALA A 29 -6.19 -11.35 -10.16
N GLY A 30 -7.14 -12.26 -10.39
CA GLY A 30 -8.50 -11.92 -10.81
C GLY A 30 -9.24 -11.04 -9.79
N ILE A 31 -9.12 -11.36 -8.51
CA ILE A 31 -9.70 -10.55 -7.41
C ILE A 31 -9.02 -9.17 -7.37
N LEU A 32 -7.70 -9.09 -7.49
CA LEU A 32 -6.97 -7.82 -7.53
C LEU A 32 -7.40 -6.94 -8.70
N CYS A 33 -7.55 -7.50 -9.90
CA CYS A 33 -8.08 -6.78 -11.06
C CYS A 33 -9.50 -6.26 -10.81
N TYR A 34 -10.37 -7.09 -10.22
CA TYR A 34 -11.75 -6.69 -9.89
C TYR A 34 -11.78 -5.52 -8.91
N VAL A 35 -11.02 -5.61 -7.81
CA VAL A 35 -10.92 -4.54 -6.81
C VAL A 35 -10.33 -3.28 -7.42
N GLY A 36 -9.25 -3.40 -8.22
CA GLY A 36 -8.64 -2.26 -8.91
C GLY A 36 -9.61 -1.57 -9.85
N ALA A 37 -10.34 -2.33 -10.67
CA ALA A 37 -11.36 -1.78 -11.58
C ALA A 37 -12.53 -1.13 -10.83
N TYR A 38 -12.97 -1.73 -9.73
CA TYR A 38 -14.01 -1.16 -8.88
C TYR A 38 -13.59 0.21 -8.31
N VAL A 39 -12.36 0.31 -7.79
CA VAL A 39 -11.80 1.57 -7.30
C VAL A 39 -11.68 2.57 -8.45
N PHE A 40 -11.13 2.17 -9.60
CA PHE A 40 -10.98 3.06 -10.75
C PHE A 40 -12.32 3.65 -11.21
N ILE A 41 -13.35 2.82 -11.41
CA ILE A 41 -14.68 3.29 -11.83
C ILE A 41 -15.31 4.18 -10.77
N THR A 42 -15.18 3.80 -9.49
CA THR A 42 -15.75 4.61 -8.40
C THR A 42 -15.11 5.99 -8.38
N TYR A 43 -13.80 6.11 -8.54
CA TYR A 43 -13.11 7.40 -8.51
C TYR A 43 -13.31 8.21 -9.81
N ASP A 44 -13.37 7.58 -10.98
CA ASP A 44 -13.66 8.22 -12.28
C ASP A 44 -15.04 8.92 -12.26
N ASP A 45 -16.04 8.31 -11.61
CA ASP A 45 -17.35 8.94 -11.39
C ASP A 45 -17.27 10.21 -10.51
N TYR A 46 -16.21 10.36 -9.72
CA TYR A 46 -15.94 11.54 -8.87
C TYR A 46 -14.81 12.44 -9.41
N ASP A 47 -14.33 12.26 -10.64
CA ASP A 47 -13.23 13.07 -11.22
C ASP A 47 -13.56 14.57 -11.26
N HIS A 48 -14.84 14.95 -11.28
CA HIS A 48 -15.26 16.35 -11.13
C HIS A 48 -15.02 16.95 -9.74
N PHE A 49 -14.67 16.15 -8.73
CA PHE A 49 -14.36 16.57 -7.36
C PHE A 49 -12.88 16.46 -6.98
N PHE A 50 -12.08 15.71 -7.74
CA PHE A 50 -10.65 15.50 -7.46
C PHE A 50 -9.83 15.93 -8.69
N GLU A 51 -9.32 17.17 -8.69
CA GLU A 51 -8.46 17.69 -9.78
C GLU A 51 -7.08 16.99 -9.84
N ASP A 52 -6.76 16.11 -8.90
CA ASP A 52 -5.45 15.46 -8.80
C ASP A 52 -5.44 14.09 -9.47
N VAL A 53 -4.93 14.06 -10.70
CA VAL A 53 -4.56 12.86 -11.49
C VAL A 53 -3.75 11.84 -10.66
N TYR A 54 -3.05 12.32 -9.63
CA TYR A 54 -2.24 11.50 -8.72
C TYR A 54 -3.05 10.50 -7.88
N THR A 55 -4.35 10.75 -7.66
CA THR A 55 -5.22 9.91 -6.83
C THR A 55 -5.54 8.57 -7.51
N LEU A 56 -5.57 8.54 -8.85
CA LEU A 56 -5.87 7.35 -9.65
C LEU A 56 -4.65 6.45 -9.91
N ILE A 57 -3.43 6.98 -9.73
CA ILE A 57 -2.18 6.25 -10.01
C ILE A 57 -2.13 4.88 -9.31
N PRO A 58 -2.44 4.74 -8.00
CA PRO A 58 -2.40 3.44 -7.34
C PRO A 58 -3.37 2.43 -7.95
N ALA A 59 -4.59 2.85 -8.31
CA ALA A 59 -5.60 1.96 -8.89
C ALA A 59 -5.15 1.42 -10.25
N VAL A 60 -4.60 2.29 -11.11
CA VAL A 60 -4.07 1.91 -12.43
C VAL A 60 -2.91 0.91 -12.29
N ILE A 61 -1.99 1.14 -11.35
CA ILE A 61 -0.88 0.21 -11.08
C ILE A 61 -1.41 -1.15 -10.63
N ILE A 62 -2.39 -1.18 -9.72
CA ILE A 62 -3.01 -2.44 -9.22
C ILE A 62 -3.63 -3.22 -10.39
N ILE A 63 -4.36 -2.55 -11.28
CA ILE A 63 -4.97 -3.19 -12.46
C ILE A 63 -3.88 -3.75 -13.39
N ALA A 64 -2.85 -2.95 -13.71
CA ALA A 64 -1.79 -3.36 -14.62
C ALA A 64 -1.02 -4.58 -14.09
N VAL A 65 -0.63 -4.56 -12.81
CA VAL A 65 0.06 -5.68 -12.15
C VAL A 65 -0.85 -6.90 -12.05
N GLY A 66 -2.12 -6.71 -11.67
CA GLY A 66 -3.10 -7.79 -11.61
C GLY A 66 -3.29 -8.48 -12.98
N ALA A 67 -3.42 -7.71 -14.05
CA ALA A 67 -3.59 -8.24 -15.40
C ALA A 67 -2.37 -9.03 -15.86
N LEU A 68 -1.16 -8.53 -15.58
CA LEU A 68 0.09 -9.25 -15.84
C LEU A 68 0.12 -10.60 -15.11
N LEU A 69 -0.15 -10.60 -13.80
CA LEU A 69 -0.15 -11.82 -12.98
C LEU A 69 -1.22 -12.82 -13.43
N PHE A 70 -2.38 -12.33 -13.87
CA PHE A 70 -3.45 -13.17 -14.41
C PHE A 70 -3.01 -13.90 -15.69
N ILE A 71 -2.37 -13.18 -16.63
CA ILE A 71 -1.83 -13.78 -17.86
C ILE A 71 -0.74 -14.81 -17.53
N ILE A 72 0.16 -14.49 -16.60
CA ILE A 72 1.24 -15.40 -16.17
C ILE A 72 0.64 -16.68 -15.56
N GLY A 73 -0.38 -16.57 -14.72
CA GLY A 73 -1.09 -17.72 -14.14
C GLY A 73 -1.75 -18.62 -15.19
N LEU A 74 -2.37 -18.02 -16.22
CA LEU A 74 -2.93 -18.78 -17.35
C LEU A 74 -1.86 -19.55 -18.12
N ILE A 75 -0.73 -18.90 -18.42
CA ILE A 75 0.41 -19.51 -19.10
C ILE A 75 0.95 -20.67 -18.25
N GLY A 76 1.16 -20.47 -16.95
CA GLY A 76 1.65 -21.50 -16.04
C GLY A 76 0.73 -22.72 -15.96
N CYS A 77 -0.58 -22.51 -15.86
CA CYS A 77 -1.57 -23.58 -15.87
C CYS A 77 -1.58 -24.33 -17.21
N CYS A 78 -1.64 -23.62 -18.34
CA CYS A 78 -1.64 -24.23 -19.67
C CYS A 78 -0.34 -24.99 -19.95
N ALA A 79 0.82 -24.44 -19.58
CA ALA A 79 2.12 -25.07 -19.75
C ALA A 79 2.22 -26.39 -18.97
N THR A 80 1.73 -26.40 -17.73
CA THR A 80 1.73 -27.58 -16.86
C THR A 80 0.78 -28.66 -17.37
N VAL A 81 -0.46 -28.29 -17.74
CA VAL A 81 -1.48 -29.24 -18.23
C VAL A 81 -1.11 -29.82 -19.59
N ARG A 82 -0.55 -29.02 -20.50
CA ARG A 82 -0.14 -29.47 -21.83
C ARG A 82 1.22 -30.17 -21.84
N GLU A 83 1.89 -30.27 -20.69
CA GLU A 83 3.25 -30.81 -20.56
C GLU A 83 4.22 -30.24 -21.60
N SER A 84 4.05 -28.95 -21.94
CA SER A 84 4.82 -28.30 -23.00
C SER A 84 6.17 -27.83 -22.45
N TYR A 85 7.26 -28.44 -22.91
CA TYR A 85 8.61 -28.05 -22.51
C TYR A 85 8.90 -26.57 -22.77
N CYS A 86 8.56 -26.07 -23.97
CA CYS A 86 8.76 -24.66 -24.32
C CYS A 86 7.87 -23.72 -23.48
N GLY A 87 6.63 -24.13 -23.18
CA GLY A 87 5.73 -23.37 -22.31
C GLY A 87 6.26 -23.27 -20.87
N LEU A 88 6.75 -24.37 -20.32
CA LEU A 88 7.29 -24.43 -18.96
C LEU A 88 8.61 -23.64 -18.86
N ALA A 89 9.49 -23.74 -19.87
CA ALA A 89 10.70 -22.93 -19.94
C ALA A 89 10.38 -21.43 -20.00
N THR A 90 9.40 -21.02 -20.80
CA THR A 90 8.94 -19.63 -20.87
C THR A 90 8.39 -19.15 -19.53
N PHE A 91 7.58 -19.98 -18.87
CA PHE A 91 7.04 -19.69 -17.54
C PHE A 91 8.16 -19.49 -16.51
N VAL A 92 9.17 -20.35 -16.47
CA VAL A 92 10.34 -20.21 -15.59
C VAL A 92 11.11 -18.93 -15.89
N ILE A 93 11.34 -18.59 -17.16
CA ILE A 93 12.02 -17.33 -17.54
C ILE A 93 11.24 -16.11 -17.03
N ILE A 94 9.91 -16.10 -17.17
CA ILE A 94 9.07 -15.01 -16.67
C ILE A 94 9.15 -14.91 -15.14
N LEU A 95 9.07 -16.04 -14.42
CA LEU A 95 9.19 -16.03 -12.95
C LEU A 95 10.56 -15.51 -12.50
N LEU A 96 11.64 -15.82 -13.21
CA LEU A 96 12.97 -15.27 -12.91
C LEU A 96 13.02 -13.75 -13.10
N LEU A 97 12.39 -13.21 -14.15
CA LEU A 97 12.32 -11.76 -14.36
C LEU A 97 11.50 -11.05 -13.26
N VAL A 98 10.39 -11.67 -12.83
CA VAL A 98 9.59 -11.17 -11.71
C VAL A 98 10.41 -11.18 -10.42
N PHE A 99 11.13 -12.25 -10.13
CA PHE A 99 12.01 -12.36 -8.97
C PHE A 99 13.08 -11.26 -8.94
N MET A 100 13.73 -10.99 -10.08
CA MET A 100 14.72 -9.91 -10.17
C MET A 100 14.10 -8.53 -9.89
N THR A 101 12.88 -8.30 -10.38
CA THR A 101 12.14 -7.05 -10.12
C THR A 101 11.77 -6.93 -8.64
N GLU A 102 11.34 -8.03 -8.02
CA GLU A 102 11.01 -8.09 -6.60
C GLU A 102 12.22 -7.78 -5.72
N VAL A 103 13.39 -8.37 -6.01
CA VAL A 103 14.64 -8.05 -5.31
C VAL A 103 14.97 -6.56 -5.44
N ALA A 104 14.82 -5.98 -6.64
CA ALA A 104 15.05 -4.56 -6.84
C ALA A 104 14.08 -3.70 -6.00
N VAL A 105 12.78 -4.02 -5.98
CA VAL A 105 11.77 -3.32 -5.18
C VAL A 105 12.07 -3.42 -3.68
N VAL A 106 12.44 -4.60 -3.17
CA VAL A 106 12.78 -4.80 -1.75
C VAL A 106 14.02 -3.99 -1.36
N VAL A 107 15.07 -4.00 -2.20
CA VAL A 107 16.29 -3.22 -1.95
C VAL A 107 16.00 -1.72 -1.96
N LEU A 108 15.28 -1.22 -2.97
CA LEU A 108 14.86 0.18 -3.04
C LEU A 108 13.99 0.54 -1.83
N GLY A 109 13.01 -0.29 -1.48
CA GLY A 109 12.15 -0.07 -0.32
C GLY A 109 12.93 0.00 1.00
N TYR A 110 13.95 -0.84 1.17
CA TYR A 110 14.83 -0.79 2.34
C TYR A 110 15.67 0.51 2.40
N ILE A 111 16.21 0.96 1.26
CA ILE A 111 16.95 2.23 1.18
C ILE A 111 16.03 3.41 1.46
N TYR A 112 14.86 3.48 0.83
CA TYR A 112 13.89 4.55 1.03
C TYR A 112 13.30 4.55 2.45
N ARG A 113 13.18 3.39 3.10
CA ARG A 113 12.78 3.30 4.51
C ARG A 113 13.68 4.13 5.43
N ALA A 114 14.98 4.19 5.15
CA ALA A 114 15.92 5.02 5.92
C ALA A 114 15.74 6.53 5.65
N LYS A 115 15.17 6.89 4.50
CA LYS A 115 14.96 8.28 4.08
C LYS A 115 13.60 8.87 4.49
N VAL A 116 12.62 8.01 4.78
CA VAL A 116 11.22 8.39 5.07
C VAL A 116 11.08 9.47 6.14
N GLU A 117 11.95 9.49 7.15
CA GLU A 117 11.88 10.50 8.22
C GLU A 117 12.12 11.91 7.66
N ASN A 118 13.24 12.13 6.98
CA ASN A 118 13.55 13.44 6.39
C ASN A 118 12.54 13.89 5.33
N GLU A 119 12.05 12.95 4.51
CA GLU A 119 11.05 13.24 3.47
C GLU A 119 9.70 13.64 4.08
N VAL A 120 9.27 12.97 5.16
CA VAL A 120 8.04 13.33 5.86
C VAL A 120 8.19 14.70 6.51
N ASN A 121 9.33 15.00 7.13
CA ASN A 121 9.55 16.28 7.80
C ASN A 121 9.49 17.45 6.82
N HIS A 122 10.04 17.31 5.61
CA HIS A 122 9.92 18.35 4.60
C HIS A 122 8.47 18.49 4.11
N SER A 123 7.85 17.36 3.75
CA SER A 123 6.52 17.36 3.13
C SER A 123 5.42 17.81 4.10
N ILE A 124 5.54 17.48 5.39
CA ILE A 124 4.49 17.80 6.38
C ILE A 124 4.40 19.30 6.65
N ASN A 125 5.53 20.03 6.64
CA ASN A 125 5.51 21.49 6.83
C ASN A 125 4.75 22.18 5.69
N GLU A 126 5.06 21.83 4.44
CA GLU A 126 4.40 22.41 3.25
C GLU A 126 2.88 22.17 3.25
N VAL A 127 2.45 20.95 3.60
CA VAL A 127 1.02 20.61 3.68
C VAL A 127 0.30 21.38 4.80
N TYR A 128 0.97 21.63 5.93
CA TYR A 128 0.42 22.42 7.04
C TYR A 128 0.35 23.92 6.72
N ASP A 129 1.32 24.46 5.96
CA ASP A 129 1.31 25.86 5.52
C ASP A 129 0.15 26.15 4.54
N GLU A 130 -0.27 25.16 3.76
CA GLU A 130 -1.40 25.25 2.82
C GLU A 130 -2.78 24.92 3.45
N TYR A 131 -2.83 24.67 4.76
CA TYR A 131 -4.08 24.38 5.46
C TYR A 131 -4.98 25.62 5.54
N ASN A 132 -6.23 25.49 5.08
CA ASN A 132 -7.22 26.57 5.13
C ASN A 132 -8.58 26.14 5.73
N GLY A 133 -8.67 24.92 6.26
CA GLY A 133 -9.87 24.38 6.91
C GLY A 133 -11.09 24.16 5.99
N THR A 134 -10.94 24.33 4.67
CA THR A 134 -12.04 24.13 3.72
C THR A 134 -12.09 22.68 3.22
N ASN A 135 -13.30 22.14 3.12
CA ASN A 135 -13.49 20.78 2.58
C ASN A 135 -13.12 20.66 1.09
N SER A 136 -13.00 21.76 0.34
CA SER A 136 -12.56 21.76 -1.05
C SER A 136 -11.04 21.57 -1.19
N ASN A 137 -10.26 22.01 -0.20
CA ASN A 137 -8.80 21.91 -0.19
C ASN A 137 -8.36 20.47 0.19
N ALA A 138 -7.52 19.85 -0.65
CA ALA A 138 -7.07 18.46 -0.47
C ALA A 138 -6.14 18.29 0.74
N GLN A 139 -5.23 19.25 0.95
CA GLN A 139 -4.29 19.35 2.06
C GLN A 139 -5.03 19.41 3.40
N SER A 140 -6.09 20.23 3.44
CA SER A 140 -6.95 20.37 4.63
C SER A 140 -7.67 19.06 4.96
N ARG A 141 -8.23 18.37 3.96
CA ARG A 141 -8.83 17.04 4.15
C ARG A 141 -7.80 16.00 4.63
N ALA A 142 -6.59 16.03 4.06
CA ALA A 142 -5.52 15.10 4.42
C ALA A 142 -5.07 15.29 5.87
N ILE A 143 -4.82 16.53 6.31
CA ILE A 143 -4.46 16.84 7.70
C ILE A 143 -5.57 16.42 8.66
N ASP A 144 -6.81 16.82 8.39
CA ASP A 144 -7.97 16.47 9.22
C ASP A 144 -8.13 14.94 9.36
N TYR A 145 -7.92 14.21 8.26
CA TYR A 145 -7.97 12.75 8.24
C TYR A 145 -6.83 12.15 9.08
N VAL A 146 -5.59 12.58 8.87
CA VAL A 146 -4.43 12.08 9.61
C VAL A 146 -4.57 12.33 11.11
N GLN A 147 -4.98 13.53 11.51
CA GLN A 147 -5.18 13.88 12.92
C GLN A 147 -6.24 13.01 13.60
N ARG A 148 -7.38 12.77 12.93
CA ARG A 148 -8.44 11.88 13.46
C ARG A 148 -8.00 10.41 13.50
N GLN A 149 -7.33 9.93 12.46
CA GLN A 149 -6.93 8.52 12.34
C GLN A 149 -5.78 8.15 13.27
N LEU A 150 -4.79 9.02 13.39
CA LEU A 150 -3.61 8.78 14.22
C LEU A 150 -3.74 9.39 15.62
N GLN A 151 -4.83 10.11 15.91
CA GLN A 151 -5.08 10.72 17.21
C GLN A 151 -3.92 11.63 17.64
N CYS A 152 -3.52 12.50 16.71
CA CYS A 152 -2.40 13.44 16.84
C CYS A 152 -2.87 14.88 16.52
N CYS A 153 -2.10 15.88 16.92
CA CYS A 153 -2.37 17.28 16.58
C CYS A 153 -1.08 18.04 16.31
N GLY A 154 -1.07 18.80 15.21
CA GLY A 154 0.11 19.53 14.74
C GLY A 154 1.23 18.62 14.26
N ILE A 155 2.40 19.20 13.99
CA ILE A 155 3.54 18.48 13.41
C ILE A 155 4.25 17.70 14.53
N HIS A 156 4.69 18.43 15.55
CA HIS A 156 5.31 17.97 16.79
C HIS A 156 4.34 18.02 17.98
N ASN A 157 3.44 19.01 18.02
CA ASN A 157 2.35 19.10 18.99
C ASN A 157 1.25 20.10 18.56
N TYR A 158 0.20 20.23 19.36
CA TYR A 158 -0.90 21.18 19.09
C TYR A 158 -0.48 22.66 19.03
N SER A 159 0.65 23.04 19.61
CA SER A 159 1.10 24.44 19.62
C SER A 159 1.70 24.90 18.29
N ASP A 160 2.10 23.98 17.40
CA ASP A 160 2.60 24.30 16.06
C ASP A 160 1.58 25.06 15.22
N TRP A 161 0.29 24.87 15.51
CA TRP A 161 -0.78 25.65 14.88
C TRP A 161 -0.61 27.16 15.09
N GLN A 162 -0.05 27.60 16.23
CA GLN A 162 0.12 29.02 16.53
C GLN A 162 1.03 29.76 15.54
N SER A 163 1.92 29.04 14.85
CA SER A 163 2.80 29.59 13.81
C SER A 163 2.23 29.50 12.39
N THR A 164 1.04 28.94 12.21
CA THR A 164 0.41 28.77 10.88
C THR A 164 -0.46 29.97 10.52
N HIS A 165 -0.57 30.25 9.21
CA HIS A 165 -1.48 31.29 8.69
C HIS A 165 -2.94 31.06 9.12
N TRP A 166 -3.37 29.80 9.21
CA TRP A 166 -4.69 29.42 9.70
C TRP A 166 -4.99 30.01 11.09
N TYR A 167 -4.04 29.94 12.01
CA TYR A 167 -4.23 30.42 13.37
C TYR A 167 -4.40 31.95 13.41
N GLU A 168 -3.60 32.67 12.62
CA GLU A 168 -3.70 34.13 12.47
C GLU A 168 -5.06 34.55 11.88
N GLU A 169 -5.54 33.83 10.87
CA GLU A 169 -6.80 34.14 10.17
C GLU A 169 -8.05 33.75 10.97
N SER A 170 -7.99 32.67 11.75
CA SER A 170 -9.16 32.12 12.45
C SER A 170 -9.70 33.03 13.57
N LYS A 171 -8.90 33.98 14.08
CA LYS A 171 -9.21 34.97 15.15
C LYS A 171 -9.69 34.41 16.49
N ASN A 172 -9.96 33.12 16.60
CA ASN A 172 -10.53 32.46 17.78
C ASN A 172 -9.49 31.72 18.64
N ASN A 173 -8.19 31.84 18.32
CA ASN A 173 -7.10 31.14 19.02
C ASN A 173 -7.34 29.62 19.15
N SER A 174 -7.90 29.01 18.12
CA SER A 174 -8.33 27.61 18.11
C SER A 174 -7.60 26.79 17.05
N VAL A 175 -7.30 25.53 17.37
CA VAL A 175 -6.79 24.54 16.42
C VAL A 175 -7.97 23.88 15.67
N PRO A 176 -7.72 23.17 14.55
CA PRO A 176 -8.75 22.41 13.85
C PRO A 176 -9.49 21.42 14.76
N ILE A 177 -10.79 21.22 14.50
CA ILE A 177 -11.63 20.30 15.28
C ILE A 177 -11.14 18.84 15.16
N SER A 178 -10.41 18.49 14.10
CA SER A 178 -9.73 17.19 13.96
C SER A 178 -8.70 16.91 15.05
N CYS A 179 -8.17 17.93 15.75
CA CYS A 179 -7.29 17.78 16.90
C CYS A 179 -8.01 17.39 18.21
N CYS A 180 -9.35 17.44 18.23
CA CYS A 180 -10.13 17.14 19.41
C CYS A 180 -10.22 15.64 19.69
N LYS A 181 -10.10 15.26 20.97
CA LYS A 181 -10.32 13.89 21.42
C LYS A 181 -11.78 13.49 21.27
N THR A 182 -12.03 12.33 20.68
CA THR A 182 -13.38 11.81 20.39
C THR A 182 -14.31 11.69 21.62
N ASN A 183 -13.75 11.58 22.83
CA ASN A 183 -14.52 11.43 24.07
C ASN A 183 -14.92 12.77 24.73
N THR A 184 -14.59 13.91 24.12
CA THR A 184 -14.89 15.25 24.65
C THR A 184 -16.08 15.83 23.91
N GLY A 185 -17.27 15.81 24.55
CA GLY A 185 -18.54 16.16 23.92
C GLY A 185 -18.71 17.63 23.50
N SER A 186 -17.74 18.50 23.83
CA SER A 186 -17.79 19.94 23.50
C SER A 186 -16.39 20.52 23.22
N CYS A 187 -15.49 19.77 22.58
CA CYS A 187 -14.20 20.32 22.16
C CYS A 187 -14.39 21.28 20.98
N THR A 188 -13.99 22.54 21.17
CA THR A 188 -14.06 23.60 20.16
C THR A 188 -12.71 23.89 19.50
N GLY A 189 -11.68 23.10 19.82
CA GLY A 189 -10.30 23.37 19.41
C GLY A 189 -9.63 24.49 20.22
N SER A 190 -10.24 24.96 21.31
CA SER A 190 -9.67 26.05 22.13
C SER A 190 -8.38 25.63 22.82
N LEU A 191 -7.35 26.48 22.73
CA LEU A 191 -6.09 26.30 23.45
C LEU A 191 -6.21 26.51 24.97
N THR A 192 -7.36 26.98 25.48
CA THR A 192 -7.62 27.14 26.92
C THR A 192 -7.81 25.81 27.66
N HIS A 193 -8.20 24.76 26.94
CA HIS A 193 -8.43 23.40 27.46
C HIS A 193 -7.57 22.39 26.69
N PRO A 194 -6.22 22.44 26.82
CA PRO A 194 -5.33 21.55 26.08
C PRO A 194 -5.54 20.07 26.40
N GLU A 195 -6.16 19.74 27.54
CA GLU A 195 -6.54 18.40 27.93
C GLU A 195 -7.50 17.72 26.95
N ASP A 196 -8.30 18.50 26.21
CA ASP A 196 -9.26 18.01 25.22
C ASP A 196 -8.59 17.73 23.86
N LEU A 197 -7.36 18.19 23.66
CA LEU A 197 -6.61 18.06 22.42
C LEU A 197 -5.65 16.87 22.44
N TYR A 198 -5.37 16.31 21.26
CA TYR A 198 -4.27 15.37 21.10
C TYR A 198 -2.92 16.07 21.35
N GLN A 199 -2.10 15.45 22.20
CA GLN A 199 -0.83 16.03 22.66
C GLN A 199 0.35 15.61 21.77
N GLU A 200 0.23 14.45 21.13
CA GLU A 200 1.25 13.88 20.27
C GLU A 200 1.23 14.55 18.89
N GLY A 201 2.41 14.87 18.35
CA GLY A 201 2.59 15.37 16.99
C GLY A 201 2.39 14.32 15.92
N CYS A 202 1.83 14.71 14.78
CA CYS A 202 1.53 13.79 13.71
C CYS A 202 2.77 13.27 12.97
N GLU A 203 3.87 14.02 12.92
CA GLU A 203 5.09 13.63 12.20
C GLU A 203 5.62 12.27 12.69
N ALA A 204 5.86 12.15 13.99
CA ALA A 204 6.41 10.95 14.60
C ALA A 204 5.48 9.73 14.40
N LEU A 205 4.16 9.93 14.51
CA LEU A 205 3.18 8.86 14.30
C LEU A 205 3.07 8.45 12.82
N VAL A 206 3.09 9.40 11.88
CA VAL A 206 3.12 9.12 10.44
C VAL A 206 4.38 8.35 10.09
N VAL A 207 5.56 8.81 10.52
CA VAL A 207 6.83 8.11 10.29
C VAL A 207 6.80 6.70 10.87
N LYS A 208 6.28 6.53 12.09
CA LYS A 208 6.12 5.22 12.71
C LYS A 208 5.20 4.31 11.88
N LYS A 209 4.05 4.82 11.45
CA LYS A 209 3.08 4.07 10.64
C LYS A 209 3.63 3.68 9.28
N LEU A 210 4.33 4.60 8.61
CA LEU A 210 5.02 4.31 7.35
C LEU A 210 6.11 3.24 7.54
N LYS A 211 6.90 3.32 8.61
CA LYS A 211 7.91 2.29 8.96
C LYS A 211 7.27 0.93 9.25
N GLU A 212 6.12 0.87 9.92
CA GLU A 212 5.33 -0.35 10.13
C GLU A 212 4.83 -0.91 8.79
N ILE A 213 4.19 -0.09 7.94
CA ILE A 213 3.67 -0.50 6.62
C ILE A 213 4.79 -1.03 5.72
N MET A 214 5.92 -0.33 5.63
CA MET A 214 7.08 -0.80 4.85
C MET A 214 7.60 -2.14 5.34
N MET A 215 7.60 -2.38 6.66
CA MET A 215 7.98 -3.68 7.21
C MET A 215 7.02 -4.78 6.76
N TYR A 216 5.70 -4.55 6.79
CA TYR A 216 4.72 -5.50 6.28
C TYR A 216 4.93 -5.80 4.79
N ILE A 217 5.19 -4.77 3.97
CA ILE A 217 5.47 -4.96 2.53
C ILE A 217 6.69 -5.87 2.34
N ILE A 218 7.78 -5.64 3.08
CA ILE A 218 8.98 -6.48 3.01
C ILE A 218 8.66 -7.94 3.37
N TRP A 219 7.90 -8.18 4.44
CA TRP A 219 7.47 -9.54 4.80
C TRP A 219 6.64 -10.21 3.71
N THR A 220 5.68 -9.48 3.12
CA THR A 220 4.86 -10.02 2.03
C THR A 220 5.69 -10.36 0.78
N ALA A 221 6.67 -9.52 0.42
CA ALA A 221 7.60 -9.80 -0.66
C ALA A 221 8.43 -11.06 -0.34
N LEU A 222 9.03 -11.17 0.85
CA LEU A 222 9.79 -12.38 1.21
C LEU A 222 8.96 -13.67 1.11
N THR A 223 7.67 -13.63 1.48
CA THR A 223 6.78 -14.79 1.29
C THR A 223 6.51 -15.08 -0.20
N PHE A 224 6.31 -14.05 -1.02
CA PHE A 224 6.08 -14.20 -2.46
C PHE A 224 7.31 -14.73 -3.18
N ALA A 225 8.49 -14.17 -2.91
CA ALA A 225 9.79 -14.67 -3.36
C ALA A 225 10.02 -16.15 -3.00
N SER A 226 9.69 -16.54 -1.76
CA SER A 226 9.82 -17.94 -1.32
C SER A 226 8.93 -18.88 -2.15
N ILE A 227 7.67 -18.48 -2.40
CA ILE A 227 6.74 -19.27 -3.21
C ILE A 227 7.21 -19.34 -4.67
N GLN A 228 7.74 -18.24 -5.24
CA GLN A 228 8.31 -18.25 -6.59
C GLN A 228 9.48 -19.23 -6.70
N VAL A 229 10.41 -19.23 -5.75
CA VAL A 229 11.55 -20.16 -5.74
C VAL A 229 11.08 -21.61 -5.65
N CYS A 230 10.09 -21.91 -4.83
CA CYS A 230 9.47 -23.24 -4.78
C CYS A 230 8.82 -23.62 -6.12
N THR A 231 8.12 -22.67 -6.76
CA THR A 231 7.47 -22.87 -8.06
C THR A 231 8.49 -23.13 -9.18
N ILE A 232 9.57 -22.36 -9.22
CA ILE A 232 10.68 -22.56 -10.17
C ILE A 232 11.33 -23.92 -9.93
N SER A 233 11.63 -24.25 -8.68
CA SER A 233 12.29 -25.52 -8.31
C SER A 233 11.44 -26.75 -8.63
N THR A 234 10.11 -26.62 -8.62
CA THR A 234 9.19 -27.70 -9.01
C THR A 234 8.90 -27.75 -10.52
N SER A 235 9.25 -26.69 -11.25
CA SER A 235 9.07 -26.56 -12.71
C SER A 235 10.31 -26.99 -13.51
N ILE A 236 11.48 -27.11 -12.89
CA ILE A 236 12.74 -27.61 -13.49
C ILE A 236 12.83 -29.13 -13.28
#